data_AF-A0A6J4HEQ9-F1
#
_entry.id   AF-A0A6J4HEQ9-F1
#
_cell.length_a   1.000
_cell.length_b   1.000
_cell.length_c   1.000
_cell.angle_alpha   90.00
_cell.angle_beta   90.00
_cell.angle_gamma   90.00
#
_symmetry.space_group_name_H-M   'P 1'
#
loop_
_entity.id
_entity.type
_entity.pdbx_description
1 polymer ?
#
loop_
_entity_poly.entity_id
_entity_poly.type
_entity_poly.pdbx_seq_one_letter_code
_entity_poly.pdbx_strand_id
1 'polypeptide(L)'
;MQHLQANSEEHRALPLATKDSTNKANGIKQRWKAEDIGLFNPEYHDPANPGPVISLGRHTLYRNIYAFTDQLKDLAKASGKLIMLRDMLPTCFKGAALIWHSTELTDLEKDLLRTASIKSWYAALIKRFKKRISVALHKLQSERYTMKDARDHKSPRAFAQKQFRLAKAAEITSIFNQVTTV
;
A
#
# COMPACT_ATOMS: atom_id res chain seq x y z
N MET A 1 65.53 31.29 63.16
CA MET A 1 65.74 29.96 62.56
C MET A 1 64.56 29.67 61.62
N GLN A 2 64.88 29.46 60.33
CA GLN A 2 64.17 28.70 59.25
C GLN A 2 62.65 28.94 59.03
N HIS A 3 62.19 29.50 57.88
CA HIS A 3 61.84 28.84 56.58
C HIS A 3 60.71 27.78 56.74
N LEU A 4 59.55 27.73 56.03
CA LEU A 4 59.15 27.91 54.61
C LEU A 4 57.58 27.96 54.54
N GLN A 5 56.95 28.88 53.78
CA GLN A 5 56.08 28.69 52.57
C GLN A 5 54.80 27.80 52.68
N ALA A 6 53.63 28.04 52.04
CA ALA A 6 53.13 29.06 51.10
C ALA A 6 51.59 28.88 50.85
N ASN A 7 50.92 29.95 50.39
CA ASN A 7 49.84 30.06 49.35
C ASN A 7 48.57 29.17 49.41
N SER A 8 47.35 29.56 49.01
CA SER A 8 46.78 30.63 48.15
C SER A 8 45.28 30.78 48.52
N GLU A 9 44.75 31.98 48.75
CA GLU A 9 44.06 32.89 47.79
C GLU A 9 42.79 32.34 47.11
N GLU A 10 41.68 33.00 47.45
CA GLU A 10 40.44 33.35 46.73
C GLU A 10 40.01 32.57 45.47
N HIS A 11 38.69 32.32 45.34
CA HIS A 11 37.86 33.02 44.34
C HIS A 11 36.37 32.62 44.42
N ARG A 12 35.55 33.65 44.61
CA ARG A 12 34.09 33.71 44.51
C ARG A 12 33.63 33.42 43.07
N ALA A 13 32.71 32.47 42.86
CA ALA A 13 31.96 32.32 41.61
C ALA A 13 30.50 31.87 41.85
N LEU A 14 29.61 32.46 41.04
CA LEU A 14 28.14 32.52 41.06
C LEU A 14 27.42 31.17 40.81
N PRO A 15 26.10 31.06 41.10
CA PRO A 15 25.36 29.81 41.05
C PRO A 15 25.17 29.26 39.62
N LEU A 16 25.29 27.94 39.49
CA LEU A 16 25.00 27.19 38.26
C LEU A 16 23.54 27.43 37.82
N ALA A 17 23.36 28.15 36.72
CA ALA A 17 22.14 28.10 35.94
C ALA A 17 21.97 26.68 35.37
N THR A 18 21.03 25.92 35.91
CA THR A 18 20.49 24.71 35.30
C THR A 18 19.96 25.07 33.92
N LYS A 19 20.67 24.65 32.87
CA LYS A 19 20.14 24.66 31.51
C LYS A 19 19.03 23.60 31.46
N ASP A 20 17.80 24.02 31.74
CA ASP A 20 16.61 23.29 31.31
C ASP A 20 16.66 23.21 29.78
N SER A 21 17.26 22.13 29.32
CA SER A 21 17.17 21.67 27.95
C SER A 21 15.74 21.19 27.77
N THR A 22 14.84 22.14 27.55
CA THR A 22 13.50 21.90 27.01
C THR A 22 13.71 21.21 25.66
N ASN A 23 13.79 19.89 25.72
CA ASN A 23 13.85 19.01 24.58
C ASN A 23 12.51 19.17 23.87
N LYS A 24 12.47 20.10 22.92
CA LYS A 24 11.33 20.35 22.03
C LYS A 24 11.14 19.03 21.29
N ALA A 25 10.25 18.18 21.82
CA ALA A 25 9.74 17.03 21.13
C ALA A 25 9.10 17.55 19.84
N ASN A 26 9.91 17.58 18.78
CA ASN A 26 9.45 17.86 17.43
C ASN A 26 8.56 16.68 17.07
N GLY A 27 7.28 16.80 17.41
CA GLY A 27 6.22 15.92 16.96
C GLY A 27 6.08 16.09 15.45
N ILE A 28 7.01 15.53 14.69
CA ILE A 28 6.80 15.27 13.27
C ILE A 28 5.66 14.26 13.25
N LYS A 29 4.43 14.76 13.09
CA LYS A 29 3.27 13.94 12.73
C LYS A 29 3.70 13.21 11.47
N GLN A 30 4.09 11.94 11.61
CA GLN A 30 4.62 11.14 10.51
C GLN A 30 3.58 11.15 9.38
N ARG A 31 3.84 11.94 8.35
CA ARG A 31 2.89 12.19 7.27
C ARG A 31 3.06 11.06 6.27
N TRP A 32 2.05 10.19 6.19
CA TRP A 32 2.01 9.13 5.20
C TRP A 32 2.12 9.73 3.80
N LYS A 33 2.97 9.13 2.98
CA LYS A 33 3.11 9.42 1.56
C LYS A 33 2.39 8.36 0.75
N ALA A 34 2.05 8.69 -0.50
CA ALA A 34 1.56 7.70 -1.46
C ALA A 34 2.56 6.54 -1.65
N GLU A 35 3.85 6.78 -1.43
CA GLU A 35 4.92 5.77 -1.38
C GLU A 35 4.65 4.66 -0.35
N ASP A 36 4.13 5.03 0.83
CA ASP A 36 3.88 4.10 1.93
C ASP A 36 2.66 3.19 1.64
N ILE A 37 1.76 3.64 0.77
CA ILE A 37 0.56 2.90 0.35
C ILE A 37 0.83 2.10 -0.93
N GLY A 38 1.56 2.71 -1.86
CA GLY A 38 1.74 2.27 -3.24
C GLY A 38 0.74 2.90 -4.21
N LEU A 39 1.11 2.88 -5.49
CA LEU A 39 0.34 3.43 -6.59
C LEU A 39 -0.59 2.36 -7.18
N PHE A 40 -1.77 2.76 -7.66
CA PHE A 40 -2.70 1.87 -8.33
C PHE A 40 -2.92 2.31 -9.78
N ASN A 41 -2.56 1.42 -10.72
CA ASN A 41 -2.81 1.59 -12.14
C ASN A 41 -3.24 0.24 -12.76
N PRO A 42 -4.54 0.00 -12.99
CA PRO A 42 -5.04 -1.28 -13.50
C PRO A 42 -4.63 -1.56 -14.95
N GLU A 43 -4.30 -0.53 -15.72
CA GLU A 43 -3.98 -0.64 -17.15
C GLU A 43 -2.48 -0.60 -17.45
N TYR A 44 -1.64 -0.46 -16.41
CA TYR A 44 -0.20 -0.42 -16.62
C TYR A 44 0.30 -1.72 -17.25
N HIS A 45 0.91 -1.61 -18.41
CA HIS A 45 1.50 -2.73 -19.13
C HIS A 45 3.02 -2.63 -19.12
N ASP A 46 3.66 -3.66 -18.58
CA ASP A 46 5.10 -3.86 -18.66
C ASP A 46 5.33 -5.31 -19.12
N PRO A 47 5.84 -5.52 -20.35
CA PRO A 47 6.15 -6.84 -20.87
C PRO A 47 7.20 -7.58 -20.03
N ALA A 48 8.16 -6.87 -19.44
CA ALA A 48 9.23 -7.47 -18.64
C ALA A 48 8.73 -7.90 -17.26
N ASN A 49 7.74 -7.19 -16.71
CA ASN A 49 7.15 -7.49 -15.41
C ASN A 49 5.64 -7.70 -15.54
N PRO A 50 5.15 -8.91 -15.93
CA PRO A 50 3.71 -9.21 -16.06
C PRO A 50 3.00 -9.50 -14.71
N GLY A 51 3.69 -9.31 -13.58
CA GLY A 51 3.16 -9.55 -12.22
C GLY A 51 2.07 -8.56 -11.75
N PRO A 52 1.14 -8.98 -10.88
CA PRO A 52 0.05 -8.12 -10.40
C PRO A 52 0.51 -6.92 -9.55
N VAL A 53 1.75 -6.97 -9.07
CA VAL A 53 2.45 -5.95 -8.30
C VAL A 53 3.85 -5.79 -8.91
N ILE A 54 4.30 -4.54 -9.09
CA ILE A 54 5.59 -4.19 -9.69
C ILE A 54 6.32 -3.25 -8.74
N SER A 55 7.59 -3.53 -8.46
CA SER A 55 8.47 -2.60 -7.74
C SER A 55 9.07 -1.60 -8.73
N LEU A 56 8.65 -0.33 -8.63
CA LEU A 56 9.17 0.78 -9.43
C LEU A 56 10.07 1.66 -8.55
N GLY A 57 11.34 1.27 -8.41
CA GLY A 57 12.28 1.95 -7.53
C GLY A 57 11.80 1.95 -6.07
N ARG A 58 11.42 3.13 -5.56
CA ARG A 58 10.87 3.29 -4.19
C ARG A 58 9.37 3.10 -4.10
N HIS A 59 8.67 2.99 -5.23
CA HIS A 59 7.21 2.86 -5.26
C HIS A 59 6.81 1.42 -5.54
N THR A 60 5.75 0.96 -4.88
CA THR A 60 5.06 -0.27 -5.26
C THR A 60 3.89 0.09 -6.17
N LEU A 61 3.81 -0.48 -7.37
CA LEU A 61 2.70 -0.31 -8.30
C LEU A 61 1.82 -1.55 -8.31
N TYR A 62 0.55 -1.36 -7.98
CA TYR A 62 -0.48 -2.38 -8.02
C TYR A 62 -1.29 -2.28 -9.32
N ARG A 63 -1.43 -3.43 -9.99
CA ARG A 63 -2.30 -3.58 -11.18
C ARG A 63 -3.55 -4.39 -10.90
N ASN A 64 -3.50 -5.20 -9.86
CA ASN A 64 -4.62 -6.01 -9.41
C ASN A 64 -5.33 -5.30 -8.26
N ILE A 65 -6.64 -5.07 -8.40
CA ILE A 65 -7.40 -4.36 -7.39
C ILE A 65 -7.45 -5.11 -6.05
N TYR A 66 -7.49 -6.44 -6.06
CA TYR A 66 -7.52 -7.22 -4.82
C TYR A 66 -6.21 -7.07 -4.05
N ALA A 67 -5.06 -7.16 -4.73
CA ALA A 67 -3.75 -6.94 -4.11
C ALA A 67 -3.64 -5.53 -3.50
N PHE A 68 -4.12 -4.50 -4.22
CA PHE A 68 -4.15 -3.14 -3.70
C PHE A 68 -5.06 -3.01 -2.46
N THR A 69 -6.28 -3.56 -2.51
CA THR A 69 -7.20 -3.50 -1.36
C THR A 69 -6.74 -4.33 -0.18
N ASP A 70 -6.02 -5.43 -0.39
CA ASP A 70 -5.45 -6.24 0.69
C ASP A 70 -4.33 -5.45 1.39
N GLN A 71 -3.45 -4.78 0.63
CA GLN A 71 -2.46 -3.84 1.20
C GLN A 71 -3.13 -2.73 2.03
N LEU A 72 -4.22 -2.13 1.52
CA LEU A 72 -4.94 -1.09 2.27
C LEU A 72 -5.55 -1.63 3.58
N LYS A 73 -6.03 -2.88 3.60
CA LYS A 73 -6.55 -3.51 4.83
C LYS A 73 -5.43 -3.76 5.83
N ASP A 74 -4.27 -4.18 5.37
CA ASP A 74 -3.13 -4.45 6.25
C ASP A 74 -2.59 -3.15 6.85
N LEU A 75 -2.48 -2.08 6.06
CA LEU A 75 -2.14 -0.73 6.54
C LEU A 75 -3.19 -0.17 7.51
N ALA A 76 -4.48 -0.40 7.24
CA ALA A 76 -5.56 0.01 8.13
C ALA A 76 -5.46 -0.69 9.50
N LYS A 77 -5.15 -1.99 9.52
CA LYS A 77 -4.94 -2.76 10.76
C LYS A 77 -3.68 -2.33 11.51
N ALA A 78 -2.59 -2.08 10.80
CA ALA A 78 -1.29 -1.77 11.41
C ALA A 78 -1.23 -0.36 12.02
N SER A 79 -1.87 0.63 11.37
CA SER A 79 -1.69 2.04 11.72
C SER A 79 -2.78 2.62 12.61
N GLY A 80 -4.00 2.09 12.54
CA GLY A 80 -5.19 2.73 13.12
C GLY A 80 -5.56 4.10 12.52
N LYS A 81 -4.80 4.63 11.56
CA LYS A 81 -4.97 5.97 10.97
C LYS A 81 -5.90 5.97 9.76
N LEU A 82 -7.13 5.47 9.95
CA LEU A 82 -8.08 5.21 8.86
C LEU A 82 -8.47 6.45 8.06
N ILE A 83 -8.64 7.60 8.74
CA ILE A 83 -9.00 8.88 8.10
C ILE A 83 -7.88 9.33 7.15
N MET A 84 -6.63 9.27 7.61
CA MET A 84 -5.48 9.67 6.81
C MET A 84 -5.31 8.77 5.58
N LEU A 85 -5.48 7.45 5.75
CA LEU A 85 -5.41 6.50 4.65
C LEU A 85 -6.45 6.83 3.57
N ARG A 86 -7.68 7.14 4.00
CA ARG A 86 -8.78 7.55 3.12
C ARG A 86 -8.43 8.82 2.34
N ASP A 87 -7.97 9.85 3.04
CA ASP A 87 -7.69 11.16 2.43
C ASP A 87 -6.51 11.09 1.44
N MET A 88 -5.61 10.10 1.59
CA MET A 88 -4.49 9.86 0.68
C MET A 88 -4.84 8.98 -0.54
N LEU A 89 -5.93 8.23 -0.52
CA LEU A 89 -6.29 7.32 -1.61
C LEU A 89 -6.30 7.97 -3.00
N PRO A 90 -6.91 9.15 -3.20
CA PRO A 90 -6.91 9.80 -4.51
C PRO A 90 -5.51 10.04 -5.09
N THR A 91 -4.51 10.28 -4.23
CA THR A 91 -3.12 10.53 -4.65
C THR A 91 -2.42 9.28 -5.19
N CYS A 92 -2.91 8.10 -4.78
CA CYS A 92 -2.38 6.80 -5.17
C CYS A 92 -2.83 6.38 -6.58
N PHE A 93 -3.90 6.98 -7.12
CA PHE A 93 -4.46 6.59 -8.41
C PHE A 93 -3.64 7.13 -9.58
N LYS A 94 -3.52 6.29 -10.62
CA LYS A 94 -2.88 6.59 -11.91
C LYS A 94 -3.68 5.97 -13.05
N GLY A 95 -3.50 6.46 -14.27
CA GLY A 95 -4.16 5.92 -15.47
C GLY A 95 -5.69 5.91 -15.33
N ALA A 96 -6.33 4.81 -15.75
CA ALA A 96 -7.78 4.65 -15.64
C ALA A 96 -8.34 4.80 -14.21
N ALA A 97 -7.55 4.52 -13.16
CA ALA A 97 -8.00 4.76 -11.79
C ALA A 97 -8.13 6.24 -11.46
N LEU A 98 -7.18 7.05 -11.96
CA LEU A 98 -7.23 8.50 -11.79
C LEU A 98 -8.38 9.10 -12.58
N ILE A 99 -8.56 8.67 -13.84
CA ILE A 99 -9.68 9.10 -14.70
C ILE A 99 -11.02 8.79 -14.02
N TRP A 100 -11.22 7.55 -13.59
CA TRP A 100 -12.46 7.18 -12.88
C TRP A 100 -12.75 8.11 -11.70
N HIS A 101 -11.76 8.36 -10.85
CA HIS A 101 -11.96 9.21 -9.69
C HIS A 101 -12.16 10.69 -10.05
N SER A 102 -11.44 11.23 -11.04
CA SER A 102 -11.49 12.66 -11.38
C SER A 102 -12.70 13.02 -12.24
N THR A 103 -13.04 12.19 -13.23
CA THR A 103 -14.00 12.53 -14.29
C THR A 103 -15.28 11.69 -14.25
N GLU A 104 -15.24 10.44 -13.77
CA GLU A 104 -16.41 9.57 -13.81
C GLU A 104 -17.24 9.59 -12.53
N LEU A 105 -16.60 9.83 -11.38
CA LEU A 105 -17.33 10.07 -10.14
C LEU A 105 -17.95 11.46 -10.14
N THR A 106 -19.25 11.52 -9.85
CA THR A 106 -19.96 12.76 -9.56
C THR A 106 -19.44 13.40 -8.27
N ASP A 107 -19.70 14.70 -8.10
CA ASP A 107 -19.29 15.40 -6.87
C ASP A 107 -19.96 14.81 -5.63
N LEU A 108 -21.23 14.41 -5.75
CA LEU A 108 -21.94 13.69 -4.69
C LEU A 108 -21.25 12.37 -4.33
N GLU A 109 -20.85 11.56 -5.31
CA GLU A 109 -20.14 10.30 -5.04
C GLU A 109 -18.75 10.53 -4.42
N LYS A 110 -18.03 11.58 -4.86
CA LYS A 110 -16.75 11.98 -4.27
C LYS A 110 -16.92 12.39 -2.80
N ASP A 111 -17.95 13.17 -2.49
CA ASP A 111 -18.22 13.63 -1.12
C ASP A 111 -18.68 12.48 -0.22
N LEU A 112 -19.51 11.57 -0.74
CA LEU A 112 -19.89 10.33 -0.06
C LEU A 112 -18.67 9.47 0.23
N LEU A 113 -17.78 9.25 -0.75
CA LEU A 113 -16.55 8.47 -0.52
C LEU A 113 -15.60 9.17 0.45
N ARG A 114 -15.51 10.50 0.40
CA ARG A 114 -14.67 11.27 1.32
C ARG A 114 -15.15 11.19 2.76
N THR A 115 -16.45 11.06 3.01
CA THR A 115 -17.00 10.96 4.38
C THR A 115 -17.19 9.52 4.85
N ALA A 116 -17.29 8.57 3.92
CA ALA A 116 -17.49 7.16 4.22
C ALA A 116 -16.30 6.50 4.91
N SER A 117 -16.56 5.28 5.40
CA SER A 117 -15.55 4.39 5.95
C SER A 117 -14.57 3.91 4.88
N ILE A 118 -13.36 3.52 5.29
CA ILE A 118 -12.38 2.90 4.39
C ILE A 118 -12.90 1.59 3.75
N LYS A 119 -13.85 0.90 4.40
CA LYS A 119 -14.49 -0.30 3.83
C LYS A 119 -15.32 0.03 2.60
N SER A 120 -15.99 1.18 2.59
CA SER A 120 -16.77 1.67 1.45
C SER A 120 -15.86 1.95 0.25
N TRP A 121 -14.64 2.45 0.50
CA TRP A 121 -13.62 2.58 -0.54
C TRP A 121 -13.22 1.23 -1.15
N TYR A 122 -12.99 0.20 -0.34
CA TYR A 122 -12.67 -1.13 -0.86
C TYR A 122 -13.79 -1.64 -1.77
N ALA A 123 -15.04 -1.51 -1.35
CA ALA A 123 -16.19 -1.95 -2.11
C ALA A 123 -16.32 -1.18 -3.45
N ALA A 124 -16.19 0.14 -3.43
CA ALA A 124 -16.25 0.97 -4.64
C ALA A 124 -15.14 0.63 -5.64
N LEU A 125 -13.91 0.52 -5.14
CA LEU A 125 -12.74 0.17 -5.95
C LEU A 125 -12.87 -1.23 -6.57
N ILE A 126 -13.27 -2.24 -5.78
CA ILE A 126 -13.49 -3.60 -6.29
C ILE A 126 -14.64 -3.60 -7.29
N LYS A 127 -15.77 -2.93 -7.01
CA LYS A 127 -16.90 -2.85 -7.93
C LYS A 127 -16.47 -2.29 -9.29
N ARG A 128 -15.64 -1.25 -9.30
CA ARG A 128 -15.18 -0.59 -10.53
C ARG A 128 -14.12 -1.39 -11.29
N PHE A 129 -13.10 -1.88 -10.59
CA PHE A 129 -11.89 -2.44 -11.22
C PHE A 129 -11.78 -3.96 -11.13
N LYS A 130 -12.76 -4.67 -10.55
CA LYS A 130 -12.79 -6.13 -10.65
C LYS A 130 -12.89 -6.52 -12.12
N LYS A 131 -12.18 -7.60 -12.48
CA LYS A 131 -12.35 -8.17 -13.81
C LYS A 131 -13.79 -8.64 -13.94
N ARG A 132 -14.41 -8.40 -15.10
CA ARG A 132 -15.77 -8.88 -15.38
C ARG A 132 -15.83 -10.39 -15.12
N ILE A 133 -16.85 -10.84 -14.39
CA ILE A 133 -17.02 -12.23 -13.94
C ILE A 133 -16.93 -13.19 -15.14
N SER A 134 -17.65 -12.90 -16.23
CA SER A 134 -17.64 -13.74 -17.45
C SER A 134 -16.24 -13.89 -18.05
N VAL A 135 -15.47 -12.80 -18.12
CA VAL A 135 -14.09 -12.82 -18.64
C VAL A 135 -13.15 -13.56 -17.68
N ALA A 136 -13.34 -13.38 -16.38
CA ALA A 136 -12.54 -14.06 -15.37
C ALA A 136 -12.80 -15.58 -15.39
N LEU A 137 -14.07 -15.98 -15.44
CA LEU A 137 -14.51 -17.37 -15.49
C LEU A 137 -14.05 -18.05 -16.78
N HIS A 138 -14.25 -17.41 -17.93
CA HIS A 138 -13.76 -17.95 -19.21
C HIS A 138 -12.25 -18.18 -19.17
N LYS A 139 -11.47 -17.21 -18.67
CA LYS A 139 -10.01 -17.37 -18.55
C LYS A 139 -9.60 -18.44 -17.56
N LEU A 140 -10.33 -18.57 -16.45
CA LEU A 140 -10.11 -19.61 -15.45
C LEU A 140 -10.30 -21.00 -16.09
N GLN A 141 -11.39 -21.17 -16.83
CA GLN A 141 -11.73 -22.43 -17.50
C GLN A 141 -10.83 -22.74 -18.70
N SER A 142 -10.38 -21.73 -19.45
CA SER A 142 -9.63 -21.94 -20.69
C SER A 142 -8.12 -22.10 -20.49
N GLU A 143 -7.55 -21.51 -19.43
CA GLU A 143 -6.10 -21.52 -19.23
C GLU A 143 -5.62 -22.85 -18.64
N ARG A 144 -4.58 -23.42 -19.25
CA ARG A 144 -3.91 -24.63 -18.78
C ARG A 144 -2.43 -24.36 -18.64
N TYR A 145 -1.82 -24.92 -17.61
CA TYR A 145 -0.36 -24.99 -17.52
C TYR A 145 0.10 -26.22 -18.29
N THR A 146 0.86 -26.03 -19.36
CA THR A 146 1.23 -27.10 -20.28
C THR A 146 2.71 -27.47 -20.16
N MET A 147 3.10 -28.62 -20.73
CA MET A 147 4.51 -28.99 -20.85
C MET A 147 5.32 -27.98 -21.66
N LYS A 148 4.69 -27.25 -22.59
CA LYS A 148 5.33 -26.15 -23.31
C LYS A 148 5.69 -25.01 -22.36
N ASP A 149 4.79 -24.62 -21.47
CA ASP A 149 5.04 -23.57 -20.47
C ASP A 149 6.18 -23.94 -19.52
N ALA A 150 6.29 -25.22 -19.15
CA ALA A 150 7.39 -25.73 -18.34
C ALA A 150 8.74 -25.65 -19.07
N ARG A 151 8.76 -26.02 -20.36
CA ARG A 151 9.96 -25.89 -21.21
C ARG A 151 10.37 -24.44 -21.42
N ASP A 152 9.39 -23.54 -21.52
CA ASP A 152 9.61 -22.09 -21.62
C ASP A 152 9.95 -21.44 -20.26
N HIS A 153 10.30 -22.23 -19.23
CA HIS A 153 10.63 -21.80 -17.87
C HIS A 153 9.58 -20.91 -17.19
N LYS A 154 8.31 -21.00 -17.59
CA LYS A 154 7.24 -20.24 -16.93
C LYS A 154 6.99 -20.83 -15.55
N SER A 155 6.94 -19.97 -14.53
CA SER A 155 6.75 -20.43 -13.15
C SER A 155 5.37 -21.06 -12.92
N PRO A 156 5.29 -22.34 -12.45
CA PRO A 156 4.03 -22.96 -12.03
C PRO A 156 3.36 -22.19 -10.89
N ARG A 157 4.17 -21.61 -9.99
CA ARG A 157 3.68 -20.76 -8.88
C ARG A 157 3.00 -19.50 -9.41
N ALA A 158 3.60 -18.82 -10.40
CA ALA A 158 2.99 -17.63 -11.01
C ALA A 158 1.67 -17.98 -11.72
N PHE A 159 1.58 -19.17 -12.33
CA PHE A 159 0.34 -19.68 -12.90
C PHE A 159 -0.73 -19.92 -11.82
N ALA A 160 -0.41 -20.64 -10.74
CA ALA A 160 -1.35 -20.87 -9.64
C ALA A 160 -1.85 -19.56 -9.02
N GLN A 161 -0.95 -18.60 -8.78
CA GLN A 161 -1.32 -17.26 -8.30
C GLN A 161 -2.25 -16.52 -9.26
N LYS A 162 -2.09 -16.71 -10.57
CA LYS A 162 -3.01 -16.17 -11.58
C LYS A 162 -4.39 -16.82 -11.49
N GLN A 163 -4.46 -18.14 -11.34
CA GLN A 163 -5.71 -18.88 -11.17
C GLN A 163 -6.49 -18.39 -9.93
N PHE A 164 -5.83 -18.27 -8.77
CA PHE A 164 -6.46 -17.73 -7.55
C PHE A 164 -7.07 -16.34 -7.75
N ARG A 165 -6.39 -15.46 -8.50
CA ARG A 165 -6.92 -14.12 -8.81
C ARG A 165 -8.11 -14.16 -9.75
N LEU A 166 -8.09 -15.02 -10.76
CA LEU A 166 -9.21 -15.20 -11.69
C LEU A 166 -10.43 -15.76 -10.94
N ALA A 167 -10.22 -16.72 -10.05
CA ALA A 167 -11.28 -17.33 -9.26
C ALA A 167 -11.91 -16.31 -8.29
N LYS A 168 -11.09 -15.50 -7.58
CA LYS A 168 -11.61 -14.36 -6.78
C LYS A 168 -12.44 -13.38 -7.62
N ALA A 169 -12.01 -13.08 -8.84
CA ALA A 169 -12.75 -12.19 -9.75
C ALA A 169 -14.02 -12.83 -10.31
N ALA A 170 -14.08 -14.17 -10.39
CA ALA A 170 -15.26 -14.95 -10.75
C ALA A 170 -16.17 -15.25 -9.55
N GLU A 171 -15.90 -14.64 -8.39
CA GLU A 171 -16.65 -14.84 -7.13
C GLU A 171 -16.60 -16.27 -6.59
N ILE A 172 -15.62 -17.07 -7.04
CA ILE A 172 -15.28 -18.36 -6.46
C ILE A 172 -14.40 -18.10 -5.24
N THR A 173 -15.03 -17.91 -4.08
CA THR A 173 -14.37 -17.48 -2.83
C THR A 173 -13.88 -18.63 -1.96
N SER A 174 -14.40 -19.85 -2.16
CA SER A 174 -13.92 -21.06 -1.48
C SER A 174 -12.54 -21.45 -2.00
N ILE A 175 -11.53 -21.48 -1.12
CA ILE A 175 -10.15 -21.90 -1.45
C ILE A 175 -10.14 -23.28 -2.11
N PHE A 176 -11.00 -24.20 -1.63
CA PHE A 176 -11.18 -25.51 -2.22
C PHE A 176 -11.63 -25.38 -3.68
N ASN A 177 -12.73 -24.66 -3.94
CA ASN A 177 -13.24 -24.49 -5.31
C ASN A 177 -12.26 -23.73 -6.22
N GLN A 178 -11.41 -22.86 -5.69
CA GLN A 178 -10.36 -22.18 -6.47
C GLN A 178 -9.31 -23.16 -7.02
N VAL A 179 -9.14 -24.33 -6.40
CA VAL A 179 -8.17 -25.37 -6.79
C VAL A 179 -8.84 -26.53 -7.54
N THR A 180 -10.15 -26.78 -7.34
CA THR A 180 -10.84 -27.91 -7.99
C THR A 180 -11.50 -27.56 -9.34
N THR A 181 -11.58 -26.29 -9.73
CA THR A 181 -12.23 -25.86 -10.99
C THR A 181 -11.27 -25.88 -12.21
N VAL A 182 -10.04 -26.40 -12.05
CA VAL A 182 -9.05 -26.51 -13.14
C VAL A 182 -9.31 -27.71 -14.02
#